data_AF-A0A7Y2IFC5-F1
#
_entry.id   AF-A0A7Y2IFC5-F1
#
_cell.length_a   1.000
_cell.length_b   1.000
_cell.length_c   1.000
_cell.angle_alpha   90.00
_cell.angle_beta   90.00
_cell.angle_gamma   90.00
#
_symmetry.space_group_name_H-M   'P 1'
#
loop_
_entity.id
_entity.type
_entity.pdbx_description
1 polymer ?
#
loop_
_entity_poly.entity_id
_entity_poly.type
_entity_poly.pdbx_seq_one_letter_code
_entity_poly.pdbx_strand_id
1 'polypeptide(L)'
;MDEQPRRPEFEPTTDFPEFIDADDSIVAAGPSAHDAEVQRRRRFRVRIFAVVAAVLLVGGGFGLVRTVIAVAVSYALFMTGIAVIGAFARPVPDAPPPGELRRVKLTYRCEICGTELRLTLANDQVPEPPRHCSEPMMLTTNLDDVL
;
A
#
# COMPACT_ATOMS: atom_id res chain seq x y z
N MET A 1 -0.73 45.16 9.67
CA MET A 1 -1.04 44.58 8.35
C MET A 1 0.13 43.69 8.01
N ASP A 2 0.17 42.49 8.59
CA ASP A 2 1.25 41.52 8.41
C ASP A 2 0.93 40.65 7.20
N GLU A 3 1.80 40.73 6.19
CA GLU A 3 1.82 39.88 5.01
C GLU A 3 2.28 38.47 5.44
N GLN A 4 1.34 37.52 5.60
CA GLN A 4 1.70 36.13 5.82
C GLN A 4 2.41 35.56 4.58
N PRO A 5 3.54 34.83 4.75
CA PRO A 5 4.20 34.17 3.63
C PRO A 5 3.28 33.10 3.05
N ARG A 6 2.97 33.23 1.75
CA ARG A 6 2.29 32.20 0.94
C ARG A 6 3.01 30.86 1.18
N ARG A 7 2.34 29.91 1.86
CA ARG A 7 2.84 28.53 1.88
C ARG A 7 2.89 28.03 0.44
N PRO A 8 3.93 27.28 0.04
CA PRO A 8 3.94 26.64 -1.26
C PRO A 8 2.65 25.84 -1.39
N GLU A 9 1.95 26.10 -2.48
CA GLU A 9 0.74 25.40 -2.89
C GLU A 9 1.03 23.90 -2.77
N PHE A 10 0.17 23.19 -2.04
CA PHE A 10 0.26 21.74 -1.97
C PHE A 10 -0.04 21.25 -3.38
N GLU A 11 1.00 20.99 -4.16
CA GLU A 11 0.90 20.34 -5.44
C GLU A 11 0.46 18.91 -5.12
N PRO A 12 -0.78 18.51 -5.43
CA PRO A 12 -1.17 17.13 -5.26
C PRO A 12 -0.21 16.34 -6.15
N THR A 13 0.62 15.48 -5.56
CA THR A 13 1.28 14.39 -6.27
C THR A 13 0.18 13.55 -6.91
N THR A 14 -0.26 13.98 -8.09
CA THR A 14 -0.71 13.11 -9.14
C THR A 14 0.55 12.43 -9.60
N ASP A 15 0.64 11.12 -9.36
CA ASP A 15 1.76 10.29 -9.80
C ASP A 15 2.01 10.56 -11.29
N PHE A 16 3.03 11.35 -11.60
CA PHE A 16 3.47 11.52 -12.98
C PHE A 16 4.13 10.20 -13.40
N PRO A 17 3.95 9.73 -14.64
CA PRO A 17 4.49 8.45 -15.11
C PRO A 17 6.02 8.33 -14.99
N GLU A 18 6.71 9.45 -14.77
CA GLU A 18 8.16 9.55 -14.58
C GLU A 18 8.64 9.12 -13.18
N PHE A 19 7.73 9.11 -12.19
CA PHE A 19 7.99 8.67 -10.81
C PHE A 19 7.48 7.25 -10.51
N ILE A 20 6.93 6.58 -11.51
CA ILE A 20 6.56 5.16 -11.42
C ILE A 20 7.85 4.37 -11.59
N ASP A 21 8.37 3.85 -10.47
CA ASP A 21 9.57 3.01 -10.49
C ASP A 21 9.32 1.76 -11.36
N ALA A 22 10.37 1.20 -11.96
CA ALA A 22 10.25 0.06 -12.88
C ALA A 22 9.70 -1.23 -12.23
N ASP A 23 9.50 -1.24 -10.91
CA ASP A 23 8.83 -2.29 -10.14
C ASP A 23 7.33 -2.04 -9.87
N ASP A 24 6.79 -0.87 -10.22
CA ASP A 24 5.36 -0.58 -10.21
C ASP A 24 4.68 -1.14 -11.46
N SER A 25 4.36 -2.44 -11.43
CA SER A 25 3.49 -3.05 -12.41
C SER A 25 2.02 -2.72 -12.09
N ILE A 26 1.23 -2.29 -13.09
CA ILE A 26 -0.23 -2.23 -12.98
C ILE A 26 -0.72 -3.62 -12.57
N VAL A 27 -1.20 -3.73 -11.33
CA VAL A 27 -1.53 -5.01 -10.70
C VAL A 27 -2.86 -5.50 -11.31
N ALA A 28 -2.77 -6.19 -12.45
CA ALA A 28 -3.90 -6.84 -13.12
C ALA A 28 -4.35 -8.14 -12.41
N ALA A 29 -3.59 -8.61 -11.41
CA ALA A 29 -3.89 -9.80 -10.62
C ALA A 29 -4.56 -9.39 -9.30
N GLY A 30 -5.59 -10.13 -8.86
CA GLY A 30 -6.25 -9.83 -7.59
C GLY A 30 -5.26 -9.73 -6.41
N PRO A 31 -5.58 -8.93 -5.38
CA PRO A 31 -4.67 -8.64 -4.25
C PRO A 31 -4.07 -9.90 -3.59
N SER A 32 -4.81 -11.01 -3.61
CA SER A 32 -4.38 -12.31 -3.10
C SER A 32 -3.21 -12.96 -3.88
N ALA A 33 -3.07 -12.69 -5.19
CA ALA A 33 -1.99 -13.22 -6.01
C ALA A 33 -0.67 -12.47 -5.80
N HIS A 34 -0.75 -11.15 -5.58
CA HIS A 34 0.41 -10.32 -5.23
C HIS A 34 0.95 -10.68 -3.84
N ASP A 35 0.04 -10.87 -2.86
CA ASP A 35 0.41 -11.28 -1.50
C ASP A 35 1.08 -12.66 -1.47
N ALA A 36 0.66 -13.59 -2.33
CA ALA A 36 1.24 -14.93 -2.42
C ALA A 36 2.68 -14.92 -2.95
N GLU A 37 2.98 -14.12 -3.98
CA GLU A 37 4.32 -14.01 -4.57
C GLU A 37 5.30 -13.30 -3.61
N VAL A 38 4.85 -12.25 -2.92
CA VAL A 38 5.63 -11.57 -1.87
C VAL A 38 5.94 -12.53 -0.71
N GLN A 39 4.95 -13.31 -0.26
CA GLN A 39 5.17 -14.33 0.78
C GLN A 39 6.14 -15.43 0.32
N ARG A 40 6.09 -15.85 -0.95
CA ARG A 40 6.98 -16.88 -1.53
C ARG A 40 8.42 -16.38 -1.57
N ARG A 41 8.66 -15.16 -2.05
CA ARG A 41 9.99 -14.52 -2.09
C ARG A 41 10.57 -14.34 -0.68
N ARG A 42 9.74 -13.93 0.27
CA ARG A 42 10.16 -13.77 1.67
C ARG A 42 10.56 -15.10 2.30
N ARG A 43 9.76 -16.18 2.11
CA ARG A 43 10.11 -17.52 2.59
C ARG A 43 11.40 -18.03 1.94
N PHE A 44 11.62 -17.75 0.66
CA PHE A 44 12.83 -18.16 -0.05
C PHE A 44 14.08 -17.45 0.48
N ARG A 45 14.04 -16.12 0.65
CA ARG A 45 15.15 -15.33 1.23
C ARG A 45 15.49 -15.78 2.65
N VAL A 46 14.49 -16.04 3.48
CA VAL A 46 14.68 -16.50 4.87
C VAL A 46 15.30 -17.90 4.92
N ARG A 47 14.88 -18.81 4.04
CA ARG A 47 15.49 -20.15 3.92
C ARG A 47 16.94 -20.07 3.45
N ILE A 48 17.24 -19.23 2.45
CA ILE A 48 18.62 -19.01 1.99
C ILE A 48 19.49 -18.48 3.12
N PHE A 49 19.03 -17.46 3.84
CA PHE A 49 19.80 -16.88 4.95
C PHE A 49 20.07 -17.91 6.06
N ALA A 50 19.08 -18.73 6.42
CA ALA A 50 19.24 -19.79 7.40
C ALA A 50 20.26 -20.85 6.95
N VAL A 51 20.25 -21.24 5.67
CA VAL A 51 21.21 -22.19 5.10
C VAL A 51 22.62 -21.59 5.08
N VAL A 52 22.77 -20.33 4.66
CA VAL A 52 24.07 -19.64 4.63
C VAL A 52 24.65 -19.50 6.04
N ALA A 53 23.84 -19.12 7.04
CA ALA A 53 24.26 -19.03 8.43
C ALA A 53 24.70 -20.40 9.00
N ALA A 54 23.99 -21.48 8.67
CA ALA A 54 24.38 -22.84 9.05
C ALA A 54 25.71 -23.26 8.42
N VAL A 55 25.92 -22.98 7.13
CA VAL A 55 27.18 -23.30 6.42
C VAL A 55 28.36 -22.52 7.01
N LEU A 56 28.20 -21.22 7.29
CA LEU A 56 29.24 -20.39 7.90
C LEU A 56 29.62 -20.87 9.31
N LEU A 57 28.63 -21.27 10.11
CA LEU A 57 28.85 -21.75 11.47
C LEU A 57 29.56 -23.11 11.51
N VAL A 58 29.21 -24.02 10.59
CA VAL A 58 29.88 -25.32 10.46
C VAL A 58 31.31 -25.15 9.92
N GLY A 59 31.52 -24.26 8.94
CA GLY A 59 32.85 -23.94 8.40
C GLY A 59 33.79 -23.28 9.41
N GLY A 60 33.25 -22.58 10.42
CA GLY A 60 34.03 -21.93 11.49
C GLY A 60 34.51 -22.86 12.61
N GLY A 61 34.28 -24.18 12.52
CA GLY A 61 34.78 -25.16 13.50
C GLY A 61 34.00 -25.24 14.82
N PHE A 62 32.83 -24.61 14.91
CA PHE A 62 31.92 -24.80 16.04
C PHE A 62 31.28 -26.20 15.99
N GLY A 63 31.14 -26.85 17.15
CA GLY A 63 30.54 -28.19 17.21
C GLY A 63 29.12 -28.22 16.62
N LEU A 64 28.87 -29.18 15.72
CA LEU A 64 27.63 -29.34 14.94
C LEU A 64 26.34 -29.19 15.76
N VAL A 65 26.33 -29.75 16.97
CA VAL A 65 25.16 -29.69 17.87
C VAL A 65 24.86 -28.24 18.27
N ARG A 66 25.90 -27.47 18.62
CA ARG A 66 25.75 -26.09 19.10
C ARG A 66 25.32 -25.16 17.97
N THR A 67 25.83 -25.38 16.76
CA THR A 67 25.46 -24.61 15.57
C THR A 67 24.05 -24.90 15.11
N VAL A 68 23.62 -26.16 15.11
CA VAL A 68 22.23 -26.53 14.77
C VAL A 68 21.25 -25.91 15.77
N ILE A 69 21.54 -25.96 17.07
CA ILE A 69 20.69 -25.35 18.10
C ILE A 69 20.61 -23.83 17.91
N ALA A 70 21.74 -23.15 17.68
CA ALA A 70 21.75 -21.71 17.46
C ALA A 70 20.90 -21.30 16.24
N VAL A 71 21.10 -21.96 15.10
CA VAL A 71 20.33 -21.69 13.88
C VAL A 71 18.85 -21.98 14.08
N ALA A 72 18.51 -23.08 14.74
CA ALA A 72 17.12 -23.45 14.99
C ALA A 72 16.42 -22.41 15.89
N VAL A 73 17.06 -21.96 16.97
CA VAL A 73 16.51 -20.96 17.88
C VAL A 73 16.37 -19.60 17.19
N SER A 74 17.40 -19.14 16.47
CA SER A 74 17.33 -17.89 15.71
C SER A 74 16.23 -17.92 14.64
N TYR A 75 16.10 -19.03 13.93
CA TYR A 75 15.05 -19.20 12.92
C TYR A 75 13.66 -19.19 13.56
N ALA A 76 13.48 -19.88 14.68
CA ALA A 76 12.22 -19.90 15.42
C ALA A 76 11.81 -18.50 15.88
N LEU A 77 12.71 -17.75 16.51
CA LEU A 77 12.46 -16.37 16.97
C LEU A 77 12.15 -15.42 15.82
N PHE A 78 12.87 -15.54 14.71
CA PHE A 78 12.65 -14.68 13.56
C PHE A 78 11.28 -14.96 12.93
N MET A 79 10.90 -16.24 12.81
CA MET A 79 9.64 -16.61 12.19
C MET A 79 8.43 -16.27 13.06
N THR A 80 8.54 -16.42 14.39
CA THR A 80 7.50 -15.97 15.32
C THR A 80 7.36 -14.45 15.32
N GLY A 81 8.47 -13.70 15.34
CA GLY A 81 8.44 -12.24 15.26
C GLY A 81 7.73 -11.74 14.01
N ILE A 82 8.05 -12.35 12.86
CA ILE A 82 7.36 -12.06 11.60
C ILE A 82 5.88 -12.40 11.63
N ALA A 83 5.51 -13.55 12.22
CA ALA A 83 4.11 -13.96 12.31
C ALA A 83 3.30 -13.00 13.19
N VAL A 84 3.87 -12.55 14.32
CA VAL A 84 3.22 -11.58 15.21
C VAL A 84 3.03 -10.24 14.51
N ILE A 85 4.07 -9.71 13.84
CA ILE A 85 3.95 -8.46 13.08
C ILE A 85 2.94 -8.62 11.93
N GLY A 86 2.96 -9.77 11.25
CA GLY A 86 2.03 -10.09 10.17
C GLY A 86 0.58 -10.23 10.64
N ALA A 87 0.33 -10.65 11.88
CA ALA A 87 -1.02 -10.72 12.44
C ALA A 87 -1.69 -9.35 12.59
N PHE A 88 -0.90 -8.27 12.67
CA PHE A 88 -1.42 -6.91 12.68
C PHE A 88 -1.65 -6.33 11.27
N ALA A 89 -1.08 -6.95 10.23
CA ALA A 89 -1.35 -6.56 8.86
C ALA A 89 -2.74 -7.09 8.44
N ARG A 90 -3.73 -6.20 8.36
CA ARG A 90 -5.04 -6.59 7.83
C ARG A 90 -4.89 -6.82 6.32
N PRO A 91 -5.33 -7.97 5.78
CA PRO A 91 -5.39 -8.16 4.33
C PRO A 91 -6.30 -7.08 3.74
N VAL A 92 -5.93 -6.56 2.57
CA VAL A 92 -6.79 -5.64 1.82
C VAL A 92 -8.08 -6.42 1.51
N PRO A 93 -9.26 -5.94 1.97
CA PRO A 93 -10.50 -6.64 1.72
C PRO A 93 -10.74 -6.70 0.22
N ASP A 94 -11.30 -7.82 -0.25
CA ASP A 94 -11.72 -7.94 -1.64
C ASP A 94 -12.64 -6.77 -2.01
N ALA A 95 -12.48 -6.27 -3.24
CA ALA A 95 -13.31 -5.19 -3.74
C ALA A 95 -14.79 -5.63 -3.64
N PRO A 96 -15.69 -4.79 -3.08
CA PRO A 96 -17.11 -5.10 -3.01
C PRO A 96 -17.66 -5.46 -4.40
N PRO A 97 -18.65 -6.37 -4.50
CA PRO A 97 -19.28 -6.71 -5.77
C PRO A 97 -19.93 -5.48 -6.42
N PRO A 98 -19.98 -5.42 -7.76
CA PRO A 98 -20.58 -4.30 -8.49
C PRO A 98 -22.06 -4.14 -8.08
N GLY A 99 -22.45 -2.92 -7.73
CA GLY A 99 -23.78 -2.56 -7.23
C GLY A 99 -23.84 -2.18 -5.75
N GLU A 100 -22.75 -2.38 -4.99
CA GLU A 100 -22.59 -1.87 -3.63
C GLU A 100 -21.46 -0.83 -3.59
N LEU A 101 -21.51 0.07 -2.61
CA LEU A 101 -20.68 1.29 -2.55
C LEU A 101 -19.18 1.00 -2.81
N ARG A 102 -18.69 1.38 -4.00
CA ARG A 102 -17.26 1.29 -4.37
C ARG A 102 -16.48 2.37 -3.62
N ARG A 103 -15.32 1.99 -3.10
CA ARG A 103 -14.34 2.96 -2.60
C ARG A 103 -13.72 3.66 -3.81
N VAL A 104 -14.23 4.84 -4.13
CA VAL A 104 -13.67 5.74 -5.13
C VAL A 104 -13.12 6.99 -4.43
N LYS A 105 -12.07 7.59 -4.98
CA LYS A 105 -11.55 8.88 -4.53
C LYS A 105 -11.98 9.92 -5.56
N LEU A 106 -13.14 10.53 -5.35
CA LEU A 106 -13.59 11.67 -6.17
C LEU A 106 -13.27 12.96 -5.41
N THR A 107 -12.56 13.89 -6.04
CA THR A 107 -12.27 15.20 -5.44
C THR A 107 -13.09 16.26 -6.16
N TYR A 108 -13.81 17.06 -5.38
CA TYR A 108 -14.61 18.18 -5.85
C TYR A 108 -14.03 19.48 -5.31
N ARG A 109 -14.04 20.54 -6.13
CA ARG A 109 -13.63 21.89 -5.73
C ARG A 109 -14.73 22.88 -6.04
N CYS A 110 -15.05 23.75 -5.07
CA CYS A 110 -15.91 24.89 -5.31
C CYS A 110 -15.10 26.01 -5.97
N GLU A 111 -15.56 26.54 -7.12
CA GLU A 111 -14.86 27.63 -7.82
C GLU A 111 -15.02 28.99 -7.11
N ILE A 112 -16.10 29.18 -6.33
CA ILE A 112 -16.35 30.45 -5.63
C ILE A 112 -15.44 30.62 -4.41
N CYS A 113 -15.41 29.63 -3.51
CA CYS A 113 -14.71 29.74 -2.23
C CYS A 113 -13.46 28.87 -2.12
N GLY A 114 -13.20 28.01 -3.11
CA GLY A 114 -12.03 27.15 -3.14
C GLY A 114 -12.08 25.95 -2.19
N THR A 115 -13.23 25.63 -1.57
CA THR A 115 -13.33 24.46 -0.70
C THR A 115 -13.18 23.17 -1.49
N GLU A 116 -12.38 22.25 -0.96
CA GLU A 116 -12.16 20.93 -1.54
C GLU A 116 -12.85 19.85 -0.71
N LEU A 117 -13.60 18.98 -1.37
CA LEU A 117 -14.31 17.86 -0.77
C LEU A 117 -13.87 16.56 -1.43
N ARG A 118 -13.43 15.61 -0.61
CA ARG A 118 -13.04 14.27 -1.05
C ARG A 118 -14.16 13.29 -0.70
N LEU A 119 -14.85 12.79 -1.72
CA LEU A 119 -15.84 11.73 -1.59
C LEU A 119 -15.11 10.37 -1.63
N THR A 120 -15.27 9.57 -0.58
CA THR A 120 -14.55 8.29 -0.36
C THR A 120 -15.39 7.06 -0.69
N LEU A 121 -16.66 7.26 -1.02
CA LEU A 121 -17.63 6.21 -1.27
C LEU A 121 -18.64 6.71 -2.31
N ALA A 122 -18.78 6.00 -3.42
CA ALA A 122 -19.80 6.27 -4.42
C ALA A 122 -20.40 4.95 -4.92
N ASN A 123 -21.60 5.04 -5.48
CA ASN A 123 -22.17 3.94 -6.25
C ASN A 123 -21.40 3.80 -7.59
N ASP A 124 -21.67 2.76 -8.37
CA ASP A 124 -21.07 2.55 -9.71
C ASP A 124 -21.45 3.65 -10.73
N GLN A 125 -22.32 4.57 -10.34
CA GLN A 125 -22.71 5.74 -11.11
C GLN A 125 -22.03 6.99 -10.54
N VAL A 126 -21.54 7.87 -11.41
CA VAL A 126 -20.99 9.16 -11.00
C VAL A 126 -22.09 9.95 -10.27
N PRO A 127 -21.95 10.19 -8.96
CA PRO A 127 -22.98 10.90 -8.20
C PRO A 127 -23.06 12.35 -8.66
N GLU A 128 -24.25 12.95 -8.53
CA GLU A 128 -24.43 14.37 -8.81
C GLU A 128 -23.50 15.20 -7.90
N PRO A 129 -22.82 16.23 -8.45
CA PRO A 129 -21.88 17.03 -7.68
C PRO A 129 -22.57 17.69 -6.47
N PRO A 130 -21.94 17.64 -5.28
CA PRO A 130 -22.48 18.27 -4.09
C PRO A 130 -22.55 19.79 -4.27
N ARG A 131 -23.55 20.40 -3.63
CA ARG A 131 -23.74 21.86 -3.67
C ARG A 131 -22.99 22.52 -2.52
N HIS A 132 -22.24 23.55 -2.84
CA HIS A 132 -21.58 24.42 -1.88
C HIS A 132 -21.54 25.84 -2.43
N CYS A 133 -21.71 26.86 -1.58
CA CYS A 133 -21.94 28.24 -2.02
C CYS A 133 -23.11 28.39 -3.01
N SER A 134 -24.14 27.52 -2.91
CA SER A 134 -25.31 27.41 -3.79
C SER A 134 -25.05 26.97 -5.24
N GLU A 135 -23.79 26.78 -5.63
CA GLU A 135 -23.39 26.25 -6.94
C GLU A 135 -22.98 24.77 -6.85
N PRO A 136 -23.11 24.01 -7.96
CA PRO A 136 -22.55 22.66 -8.03
C PRO A 136 -21.02 22.72 -8.04
N MET A 137 -20.37 21.87 -7.24
CA MET A 137 -18.90 21.78 -7.23
C MET A 137 -18.36 21.09 -8.49
N MET A 138 -17.15 21.47 -8.91
CA MET A 138 -16.48 20.91 -10.08
C MET A 138 -15.62 19.71 -9.71
N LEU A 139 -15.72 18.63 -10.49
CA LEU A 139 -14.89 17.44 -10.31
C LEU A 139 -13.46 17.73 -10.80
N THR A 140 -12.46 17.49 -9.95
CA THR A 140 -11.04 17.73 -10.27
C THR A 140 -10.25 16.44 -10.51
N THR A 141 -10.79 15.28 -10.14
CA THR A 141 -10.20 13.98 -10.46
C THR A 141 -10.50 13.57 -11.89
N ASN A 142 -9.53 12.96 -12.59
CA ASN A 142 -9.76 12.38 -13.90
C ASN A 142 -10.78 11.24 -13.80
N LEU A 143 -11.77 11.25 -14.69
CA LEU A 143 -12.85 10.26 -14.68
C LEU A 143 -12.34 8.86 -15.08
N ASP A 144 -11.29 8.81 -15.88
CA ASP A 144 -10.63 7.58 -16.33
C ASP A 144 -9.95 6.81 -15.18
N ASP A 145 -9.60 7.48 -14.08
CA ASP A 145 -9.00 6.85 -12.89
C ASP A 145 -10.05 6.11 -12.03
N VAL A 146 -11.33 6.30 -12.32
CA VAL A 146 -12.46 5.85 -11.49
C VAL A 146 -13.25 4.70 -12.14
N LEU A 147 -13.24 4.60 -13.48
CA LEU A 147 -13.92 3.56 -14.24
C LEU A 147 -13.10 2.26 -14.23
#